data_AF-A0A821SRP5-F1
#
_entry.id   AF-A0A821SRP5-F1
#
_cell.length_a   1.000
_cell.length_b   1.000
_cell.length_c   1.000
_cell.angle_alpha   90.00
_cell.angle_beta   90.00
_cell.angle_gamma   90.00
#
_symmetry.space_group_name_H-M   'P 1'
#
loop_
_entity.id
_entity.type
_entity.pdbx_description
1 polymer ?
#
loop_
_entity_poly.entity_id
_entity_poly.type
_entity_poly.pdbx_seq_one_letter_code
_entity_poly.pdbx_strand_id
1 'polypeptide(L)'
;DFGIRGVALRLLHKLLPKLTHEQLYEIAQILYVDGPNECQIWTLEIYKWMYDYITNYLTKELKISITPLSEMFYHHVREQLL
;
A
#
# COMPACT_ATOMS: atom_id res chain seq x y z
N ASP A 1 4.64 11.47 19.38
CA ASP A 1 3.95 12.65 18.84
C ASP A 1 2.92 12.20 17.80
N PHE A 2 1.63 12.26 18.15
CA PHE A 2 0.54 11.81 17.28
C PHE A 2 0.39 12.71 16.03
N GLY A 3 0.83 13.97 16.10
CA GLY A 3 0.72 14.92 14.98
C GLY A 3 1.60 14.54 13.79
N ILE A 4 2.85 14.17 14.05
CA ILE A 4 3.83 13.79 13.01
C ILE A 4 3.39 12.51 12.29
N ARG A 5 2.88 11.52 13.04
CA ARG A 5 2.36 10.26 12.49
C ARG A 5 1.16 10.51 11.55
N GLY A 6 0.21 11.33 11.97
CA GLY A 6 -0.94 11.71 11.15
C GLY A 6 -0.56 12.48 9.88
N VAL A 7 0.49 13.30 9.93
CA VAL A 7 1.03 13.99 8.73
C VAL A 7 1.65 13.00 7.75
N ALA A 8 2.52 12.10 8.24
CA ALA A 8 3.18 11.09 7.39
C ALA A 8 2.16 10.19 6.68
N LEU A 9 1.13 9.75 7.41
CA LEU A 9 0.03 8.96 6.86
C LEU A 9 -0.75 9.70 5.77
N ARG A 10 -1.14 10.96 6.01
CA ARG A 10 -1.83 11.77 4.98
C ARG A 10 -0.97 12.01 3.74
N LEU A 11 0.34 12.18 3.93
CA LEU A 11 1.27 12.32 2.81
C LEU A 11 1.33 11.03 1.98
N LEU A 12 1.50 9.88 2.65
CA LEU A 12 1.52 8.59 1.97
C LEU A 12 0.23 8.33 1.19
N HIS A 13 -0.93 8.55 1.81
CA HIS A 13 -2.23 8.41 1.16
C HIS A 13 -2.36 9.30 -0.09
N LYS A 14 -1.86 10.55 -0.04
CA LYS A 14 -1.85 11.46 -1.20
C LYS A 14 -0.82 11.08 -2.27
N LEU A 15 0.21 10.31 -1.91
CA LEU A 15 1.25 9.86 -2.83
C LEU A 15 0.86 8.59 -3.58
N LEU A 16 0.00 7.74 -3.02
CA LEU A 16 -0.46 6.50 -3.67
C LEU A 16 -0.82 6.67 -5.16
N PRO A 17 -1.69 7.61 -5.58
CA PRO A 17 -2.04 7.76 -6.99
C PRO A 17 -0.97 8.46 -7.85
N LYS A 18 0.14 8.90 -7.25
CA LYS A 18 1.24 9.61 -7.94
C LYS A 18 2.47 8.73 -8.16
N LEU A 19 2.54 7.59 -7.48
CA LEU A 19 3.65 6.65 -7.56
C LEU A 19 3.33 5.56 -8.58
N THR A 20 4.36 5.04 -9.25
CA THR A 20 4.21 3.87 -10.11
C THR A 20 4.00 2.61 -9.26
N HIS A 21 3.46 1.55 -9.85
CA HIS A 21 3.31 0.28 -9.14
C HIS A 21 4.65 -0.34 -8.73
N GLU A 22 5.73 -0.06 -9.47
CA GLU A 22 7.09 -0.44 -9.08
C GLU A 22 7.51 0.25 -7.77
N GLN A 23 7.36 1.57 -7.69
CA GLN A 23 7.67 2.33 -6.48
C GLN A 23 6.79 1.92 -5.30
N LEU A 24 5.50 1.69 -5.54
CA LEU A 24 4.59 1.22 -4.50
C LEU A 24 4.95 -0.18 -4.01
N TYR A 25 5.38 -1.07 -4.92
CA TYR A 25 5.82 -2.40 -4.57
C TYR A 25 7.12 -2.38 -3.75
N GLU A 26 8.10 -1.56 -4.14
CA GLU A 26 9.32 -1.34 -3.36
C GLU A 26 9.00 -0.82 -1.95
N ILE A 27 8.09 0.15 -1.83
CA ILE A 27 7.63 0.64 -0.51
C ILE A 27 6.95 -0.49 0.27
N ALA A 28 6.10 -1.29 -0.36
CA ALA A 28 5.44 -2.40 0.32
C ALA A 28 6.45 -3.46 0.79
N GLN A 29 7.55 -3.68 0.07
CA GLN A 29 8.59 -4.63 0.47
C GLN A 29 9.42 -4.17 1.68
N ILE A 30 9.56 -2.86 1.90
CA ILE A 30 10.25 -2.32 3.09
C ILE A 30 9.35 -2.22 4.33
N LEU A 31 8.02 -2.27 4.14
CA LEU A 31 7.07 -2.22 5.23
C LEU A 31 7.05 -3.55 5.97
N TYR A 32 7.65 -3.59 7.16
CA TYR A 32 7.68 -4.77 8.00
C TYR A 32 6.63 -4.66 9.12
N VAL A 33 5.86 -5.73 9.32
CA VAL A 33 4.79 -5.80 10.33
C VAL A 33 5.33 -6.15 11.73
N ASP A 34 6.62 -6.49 11.89
CA ASP A 34 7.18 -6.68 13.23
C ASP A 34 7.65 -5.36 13.85
N GLY A 35 7.35 -5.21 15.14
CA GLY A 35 7.77 -4.08 15.93
C GLY A 35 6.82 -3.81 17.10
N PRO A 36 6.98 -2.67 17.79
CA PRO A 36 6.03 -2.25 18.82
C PRO A 36 4.61 -2.18 18.25
N ASN A 37 3.60 -2.54 19.05
CA ASN A 37 2.18 -2.57 18.66
C ASN A 37 1.74 -1.35 17.84
N GLU A 38 2.19 -0.14 18.20
CA GLU A 38 1.86 1.07 17.45
C GLU A 38 2.38 1.02 16.02
N CYS A 39 3.62 0.60 15.79
CA CYS A 39 4.19 0.46 14.44
C CYS A 39 3.38 -0.55 13.62
N GLN A 40 2.98 -1.67 14.22
CA GLN A 40 2.18 -2.69 13.53
C GLN A 40 0.83 -2.13 13.08
N ILE A 41 0.14 -1.40 13.96
CA ILE A 41 -1.15 -0.75 13.63
C ILE A 41 -1.01 0.18 12.43
N TRP A 42 0.04 1.00 12.39
CA TRP A 42 0.25 1.94 11.28
C TRP A 42 0.66 1.24 9.99
N THR A 43 1.51 0.22 10.07
CA THR A 43 1.88 -0.60 8.92
C THR A 43 0.63 -1.25 8.31
N LEU A 44 -0.27 -1.81 9.14
CA LEU A 44 -1.53 -2.39 8.68
C LEU A 44 -2.46 -1.34 8.05
N GLU A 45 -2.54 -0.13 8.60
CA GLU A 45 -3.33 0.96 8.02
C GLU A 45 -2.82 1.36 6.63
N ILE A 46 -1.50 1.42 6.47
CA ILE A 46 -0.86 1.68 5.17
C ILE A 46 -1.18 0.57 4.17
N TYR A 47 -1.07 -0.70 4.58
CA TYR A 47 -1.40 -1.84 3.73
C TYR A 47 -2.86 -1.82 3.29
N LYS A 48 -3.80 -1.43 4.16
CA LYS A 48 -5.21 -1.25 3.77
C LYS A 48 -5.38 -0.21 2.67
N TRP A 49 -4.71 0.94 2.77
CA TRP A 49 -4.81 1.97 1.73
C TRP A 49 -4.17 1.53 0.42
N MET A 50 -3.04 0.82 0.48
CA MET A 50 -2.44 0.21 -0.71
C MET A 50 -3.38 -0.81 -1.35
N TYR A 51 -4.06 -1.62 -0.54
CA TYR A 51 -5.03 -2.62 -0.99
C TYR A 51 -6.23 -1.96 -1.70
N ASP A 52 -6.80 -0.94 -1.08
CA ASP A 52 -7.92 -0.18 -1.65
C ASP A 52 -7.50 0.49 -2.96
N TYR A 53 -6.30 1.07 -3.02
CA TYR A 53 -5.75 1.69 -4.21
C TYR A 53 -5.62 0.68 -5.37
N ILE A 54 -4.91 -0.43 -5.13
CA ILE A 54 -4.64 -1.42 -6.20
C ILE A 54 -5.91 -2.15 -6.63
N THR A 55 -6.85 -2.42 -5.71
CA THR A 55 -8.14 -3.03 -6.04
C THR A 55 -8.98 -2.09 -6.91
N ASN A 56 -9.01 -0.80 -6.57
CA ASN A 56 -9.69 0.21 -7.39
C ASN A 56 -9.05 0.36 -8.77
N TYR A 57 -7.72 0.32 -8.86
CA TYR A 57 -6.99 0.31 -10.14
C TYR A 57 -7.42 -0.90 -10.98
N LEU A 58 -7.28 -2.12 -10.45
CA LEU A 58 -7.59 -3.36 -11.16
C LEU A 58 -9.06 -3.43 -11.59
N THR A 59 -9.97 -2.94 -10.76
CA THR A 59 -11.41 -2.92 -11.07
C THR A 59 -11.74 -1.95 -12.22
N LYS A 60 -11.10 -0.78 -12.26
CA LYS A 60 -11.29 0.22 -13.34
C LYS A 60 -10.61 -0.18 -14.64
N GLU A 61 -9.45 -0.83 -14.52
CA GLU A 61 -8.59 -1.24 -15.62
C GLU A 61 -8.92 -2.65 -16.15
N LEU A 62 -9.99 -3.33 -15.71
CA LEU A 62 -10.44 -4.64 -16.24
C LEU A 62 -10.66 -4.68 -17.78
N LYS A 63 -10.56 -3.53 -18.47
CA LYS A 63 -10.57 -3.40 -19.95
C LYS A 63 -9.16 -3.32 -20.58
N ILE A 64 -8.10 -3.29 -19.79
CA ILE A 64 -6.69 -3.16 -20.19
C ILE A 64 -5.90 -4.31 -19.54
N SER A 65 -4.89 -4.82 -20.25
CA SER A 65 -4.03 -5.90 -19.77
C SER A 65 -3.35 -5.51 -18.46
N ILE A 66 -3.64 -6.23 -17.37
CA ILE A 66 -2.95 -6.07 -16.08
C ILE A 66 -1.48 -6.44 -16.28
N THR A 67 -0.56 -5.61 -15.78
CA THR A 67 0.87 -5.92 -15.84
C THR A 67 1.24 -6.94 -14.74
N PRO A 68 2.19 -7.86 -14.99
CA PRO A 68 2.63 -8.84 -13.98
C PRO A 68 3.08 -8.20 -12.66
N LEU A 69 3.69 -7.02 -12.73
CA LEU A 69 4.11 -6.25 -11.55
C LEU A 69 2.92 -5.78 -10.69
N SER A 70 1.81 -5.38 -11.32
CA SER A 70 0.60 -4.97 -10.60
C SER A 70 -0.03 -6.13 -9.85
N GLU A 71 0.01 -7.32 -10.45
CA GLU A 71 -0.46 -8.56 -9.85
C GLU A 71 0.43 -8.97 -8.66
N MET A 72 1.75 -8.95 -8.82
CA MET A 72 2.70 -9.21 -7.71
C MET A 72 2.51 -8.23 -6.55
N PHE A 73 2.36 -6.94 -6.85
CA PHE A 73 2.08 -5.92 -5.85
C PHE A 73 0.78 -6.19 -5.10
N TYR A 74 -0.30 -6.51 -5.82
CA TYR A 74 -1.58 -6.88 -5.22
C TYR A 74 -1.47 -8.08 -4.29
N HIS A 75 -0.81 -9.15 -4.74
CA HIS A 75 -0.62 -10.36 -3.94
C HIS A 75 0.17 -10.09 -2.67
N HIS A 76 1.29 -9.35 -2.76
CA HIS A 76 2.08 -8.96 -1.59
C HIS A 76 1.24 -8.20 -0.58
N VAL A 77 0.54 -7.15 -1.00
CA VAL A 77 -0.30 -6.34 -0.10
C VAL A 77 -1.41 -7.17 0.54
N ARG A 78 -2.05 -8.06 -0.23
CA ARG A 78 -3.10 -8.94 0.28
C ARG A 78 -2.58 -9.90 1.35
N GLU A 79 -1.40 -10.48 1.16
CA GLU A 79 -0.79 -11.43 2.12
C GLU A 79 -0.49 -10.78 3.47
N GLN A 80 -0.16 -9.49 3.49
CA GLN A 80 0.12 -8.75 4.74
C GLN A 80 -1.14 -8.42 5.57
N LEU A 81 -2.33 -8.64 4.98
CA LEU A 81 -3.63 -8.37 5.61
C LEU A 81 -4.41 -9.63 6.01
N LEU A 82 -3.88 -10.83 5.69
CA LEU A 82 -4.46 -12.14 6.03
C LEU A 82 -3.89 -12.67 7.35
#